data_AF-A0A7W0UZA5-F1
#
_entry.id   AF-A0A7W0UZA5-F1
#
_cell.length_a   1.000
_cell.length_b   1.000
_cell.length_c   1.000
_cell.angle_alpha   90.00
_cell.angle_beta   90.00
_cell.angle_gamma   90.00
#
_symmetry.space_group_name_H-M   'P 1'
#
loop_
_entity.id
_entity.type
_entity.pdbx_description
1 polymer ?
#
loop_
_entity_poly.entity_id
_entity_poly.type
_entity_poly.pdbx_seq_one_letter_code
_entity_poly.pdbx_strand_id
1 'polypeptide(L)'
;RFLNWQGAEISVQGRPEWVFVKLYCHGFFPFDQDVTIGEPMRRFLDEVLEYADRSGQFKIHFATCREAFNIAMAAVDGRKGDPTLYRDYQLRSIMQSQPSRVSPMKIYSSSR
;
A
#
# COMPACT_ATOMS: atom_id res chain seq x y z
N ARG A 1 -17.03 -10.08 4.83
CA ARG A 1 -16.81 -8.63 4.57
C ARG A 1 -15.98 -8.41 3.29
N PHE A 2 -14.95 -9.23 3.05
CA PHE A 2 -14.09 -9.12 1.86
C PHE A 2 -14.84 -8.91 0.53
N LEU A 3 -15.85 -9.73 0.23
CA LEU A 3 -16.62 -9.63 -1.03
C LEU A 3 -17.24 -8.24 -1.27
N ASN A 4 -17.67 -7.55 -0.21
CA ASN A 4 -18.20 -6.19 -0.33
C ASN A 4 -17.09 -5.18 -0.68
N TRP A 5 -15.88 -5.37 -0.18
CA TRP A 5 -14.73 -4.53 -0.51
C TRP A 5 -14.21 -4.81 -1.91
N GLN A 6 -14.21 -6.07 -2.33
CA GLN A 6 -13.88 -6.47 -3.70
C GLN A 6 -14.89 -5.86 -4.68
N GLY A 7 -16.19 -6.00 -4.42
CA GLY A 7 -17.25 -5.46 -5.27
C GLY A 7 -17.38 -3.93 -5.25
N ALA A 8 -16.71 -3.24 -4.33
CA ALA A 8 -16.60 -1.78 -4.40
C ALA A 8 -15.63 -1.32 -5.50
N GLU A 9 -14.77 -2.21 -6.00
CA GLU A 9 -13.90 -2.02 -7.18
C GLU A 9 -13.10 -0.71 -7.17
N ILE A 10 -12.64 -0.29 -5.99
CA ILE A 10 -11.82 0.91 -5.82
C ILE A 10 -10.50 0.71 -6.57
N SER A 11 -10.38 1.36 -7.73
CA SER A 11 -9.30 1.18 -8.69
C SER A 11 -8.95 2.51 -9.37
N VAL A 12 -7.85 2.52 -10.12
CA VAL A 12 -7.46 3.68 -10.94
C VAL A 12 -8.12 3.55 -12.32
N GLN A 13 -8.65 4.66 -12.84
CA GLN A 13 -9.28 4.68 -14.15
C GLN A 13 -8.33 4.17 -15.25
N GLY A 14 -8.80 3.23 -16.08
CA GLY A 14 -7.99 2.55 -17.11
C GLY A 14 -7.14 1.38 -16.59
N ARG A 15 -7.21 1.11 -15.28
CA ARG A 15 -6.54 0.01 -14.55
C ARG A 15 -7.49 -0.67 -13.54
N PRO A 16 -8.66 -1.18 -13.97
CA PRO A 16 -9.63 -1.81 -13.06
C PRO A 16 -9.13 -3.11 -12.44
N GLU A 17 -8.09 -3.73 -13.01
CA GLU A 17 -7.52 -4.99 -12.51
C GLU A 17 -6.78 -4.85 -11.17
N TRP A 18 -6.43 -3.62 -10.75
CA TRP A 18 -5.79 -3.35 -9.47
C TRP A 18 -6.78 -2.71 -8.50
N VAL A 19 -7.34 -3.52 -7.60
CA VAL A 19 -8.29 -3.09 -6.57
C VAL A 19 -7.56 -2.82 -5.26
N PHE A 20 -7.80 -1.64 -4.67
CA PHE A 20 -7.18 -1.19 -3.43
C PHE A 20 -8.15 -1.33 -2.26
N VAL A 21 -7.77 -2.14 -1.27
CA VAL A 21 -8.52 -2.30 -0.02
C VAL A 21 -7.69 -1.78 1.15
N LYS A 22 -8.18 -0.72 1.80
CA LYS A 22 -7.63 -0.24 3.08
C LYS A 22 -8.49 -0.78 4.21
N LEU A 23 -7.91 -1.60 5.07
CA LEU A 23 -8.57 -2.03 6.31
C LEU A 23 -8.48 -0.94 7.37
N TYR A 24 -9.53 -0.82 8.17
CA TYR A 24 -9.49 -0.02 9.39
C TYR A 24 -8.61 -0.73 10.41
N CYS A 25 -7.51 -0.11 10.82
CA CYS A 25 -6.52 -0.70 11.72
C CYS A 25 -6.11 0.27 12.84
N HIS A 26 -7.05 1.02 13.41
CA HIS A 26 -6.75 1.79 14.61
C HIS A 26 -6.74 0.85 15.82
N GLY A 27 -5.62 0.16 16.06
CA GLY A 27 -5.42 -0.71 17.22
C GLY A 27 -5.07 0.04 18.52
N PHE A 28 -5.51 1.30 18.64
CA PHE A 28 -5.14 2.17 19.76
C PHE A 28 -5.91 1.81 21.04
N PHE A 29 -7.19 1.50 20.92
CA PHE A 29 -8.02 1.14 22.06
C PHE A 29 -7.91 -0.36 22.38
N PRO A 30 -7.97 -0.77 23.67
CA PRO A 30 -7.89 -2.17 24.03
C PRO A 30 -8.92 -3.06 23.32
N PHE A 31 -10.14 -2.56 23.09
CA PHE A 31 -11.19 -3.30 22.40
C PHE A 31 -10.95 -3.47 20.89
N ASP A 32 -10.05 -2.66 20.29
CA ASP A 32 -9.70 -2.76 18.87
C ASP A 32 -8.55 -3.73 18.62
N GLN A 33 -7.82 -4.14 19.67
CA GLN A 33 -6.62 -4.96 19.52
C GLN A 33 -6.95 -6.33 18.93
N ASP A 34 -7.97 -7.02 19.45
CA ASP A 34 -8.33 -8.36 18.96
C ASP A 34 -8.70 -8.34 17.48
N VAL A 35 -9.49 -7.35 17.06
CA VAL A 35 -9.92 -7.24 15.65
C VAL A 35 -8.83 -6.75 14.71
N THR A 36 -7.76 -6.13 15.22
CA THR A 36 -6.68 -5.57 14.40
C THR A 36 -5.45 -6.46 14.35
N ILE A 37 -5.04 -7.03 15.49
CA ILE A 37 -3.81 -7.83 15.64
C ILE A 37 -4.04 -9.18 16.33
N GLY A 38 -5.27 -9.48 16.72
CA GLY A 38 -5.62 -10.75 17.37
C GLY A 38 -6.17 -11.80 16.42
N GLU A 39 -6.77 -12.81 17.03
CA GLU A 39 -7.29 -13.99 16.36
C GLU A 39 -8.35 -13.70 15.27
N PRO A 40 -9.31 -12.76 15.45
CA PRO A 40 -10.22 -12.38 14.37
C PRO A 40 -9.53 -11.90 13.09
N MET A 41 -8.46 -11.10 13.19
CA MET A 41 -7.69 -10.66 12.02
C MET A 41 -6.99 -11.84 11.36
N ARG A 42 -6.38 -12.73 12.17
CA ARG A 42 -5.70 -13.91 11.67
C ARG A 42 -6.64 -14.80 10.85
N ARG A 43 -7.80 -15.18 11.41
CA ARG A 43 -8.80 -15.99 10.70
C ARG A 43 -9.28 -15.32 9.42
N PHE A 44 -9.53 -14.01 9.48
CA PHE A 44 -9.93 -13.26 8.29
C PHE A 44 -8.87 -13.34 7.17
N LEU A 45 -7.60 -13.16 7.50
CA LEU A 45 -6.51 -13.25 6.52
C LEU A 45 -6.37 -14.67 5.97
N ASP A 46 -6.44 -15.69 6.82
CA ASP A 46 -6.36 -17.09 6.42
C ASP A 46 -7.49 -17.46 5.44
N GLU A 47 -8.73 -17.11 5.78
CA GLU A 47 -9.91 -17.36 4.92
C GLU A 47 -9.79 -16.67 3.56
N VAL A 48 -9.32 -15.42 3.54
CA VAL A 48 -9.21 -14.62 2.31
C VAL A 48 -8.06 -15.12 1.43
N LEU A 49 -6.94 -15.54 2.02
CA LEU A 49 -5.83 -16.15 1.28
C LEU A 49 -6.24 -17.51 0.70
N GLU A 50 -6.90 -18.36 1.48
CA GLU A 50 -7.39 -19.66 1.02
C GLU A 50 -8.45 -19.50 -0.08
N TYR A 51 -9.32 -18.49 0.01
CA TYR A 51 -10.28 -18.17 -1.03
C TYR A 51 -9.60 -17.69 -2.32
N ALA A 52 -8.57 -16.85 -2.23
CA ALA A 52 -7.80 -16.40 -3.38
C ALA A 52 -7.12 -17.59 -4.10
N ASP A 53 -6.47 -18.47 -3.33
CA ASP A 53 -5.76 -19.64 -3.87
C ASP A 53 -6.71 -20.64 -4.54
N ARG A 54 -7.81 -21.01 -3.86
CA ARG A 54 -8.80 -21.95 -4.41
C ARG A 54 -9.52 -21.41 -5.64
N SER A 55 -9.82 -20.10 -5.66
CA SER A 55 -10.56 -19.51 -6.78
C SER A 55 -9.66 -19.24 -8.00
N GLY A 56 -8.39 -18.90 -7.78
CA GLY A 56 -7.47 -18.48 -8.83
C GLY A 56 -7.85 -17.19 -9.55
N GLN A 57 -8.88 -16.47 -9.08
CA GLN A 57 -9.43 -15.30 -9.79
C GLN A 57 -8.66 -14.01 -9.53
N PHE A 58 -7.97 -13.92 -8.40
CA PHE A 58 -7.20 -12.74 -8.02
C PHE A 58 -6.01 -13.13 -7.15
N LYS A 59 -5.05 -12.21 -7.01
CA LYS A 59 -3.91 -12.34 -6.10
C LYS A 59 -3.97 -11.25 -5.06
N ILE A 60 -3.58 -11.58 -3.83
CA ILE A 60 -3.51 -10.62 -2.74
C ILE A 60 -2.08 -10.10 -2.63
N HIS A 61 -1.96 -8.78 -2.72
CA HIS A 61 -0.69 -8.08 -2.53
C HIS A 61 -0.77 -7.25 -1.26
N PHE A 62 -0.05 -7.67 -0.22
CA PHE A 62 0.17 -6.81 0.94
C PHE A 62 1.15 -5.70 0.57
N ALA A 63 0.78 -4.47 0.90
CA ALA A 63 1.54 -3.28 0.61
C ALA A 63 1.39 -2.27 1.75
N THR A 64 2.49 -1.59 2.07
CA THR A 64 2.48 -0.39 2.89
C THR A 64 1.75 0.75 2.15
N CYS A 65 1.36 1.81 2.86
CA CYS A 65 0.75 2.98 2.23
C CYS A 65 1.66 3.63 1.16
N ARG A 66 2.98 3.65 1.38
CA ARG A 66 3.96 4.15 0.42
C ARG A 66 3.98 3.31 -0.87
N GLU A 67 3.98 1.99 -0.74
CA GLU A 67 3.97 1.09 -1.89
C GLU A 67 2.65 1.18 -2.65
N ALA A 68 1.52 1.22 -1.94
CA ALA A 68 0.21 1.40 -2.55
C ALA A 68 0.12 2.73 -3.33
N PHE A 69 0.68 3.81 -2.79
CA PHE A 69 0.81 5.08 -3.51
C PHE A 69 1.61 4.92 -4.81
N ASN A 70 2.78 4.28 -4.76
CA ASN A 70 3.60 4.07 -5.96
C ASN A 70 2.89 3.23 -7.02
N ILE A 71 2.19 2.17 -6.61
CA ILE A 71 1.41 1.31 -7.51
C ILE A 71 0.26 2.12 -8.15
N ALA A 72 -0.44 2.94 -7.36
CA ALA A 72 -1.49 3.82 -7.89
C ALA A 72 -0.94 4.85 -8.90
N MET A 73 0.22 5.45 -8.61
CA MET A 73 0.87 6.38 -9.55
C MET A 73 1.34 5.68 -10.83
N ALA A 74 1.86 4.46 -10.72
CA ALA A 74 2.18 3.65 -11.90
C ALA A 74 0.93 3.35 -12.74
N ALA A 75 -0.20 3.06 -12.09
CA ALA A 75 -1.47 2.85 -12.78
C ALA A 75 -1.96 4.12 -13.50
N VAL A 76 -1.85 5.30 -12.85
CA VAL A 76 -2.18 6.60 -13.47
C VAL A 76 -1.35 6.82 -14.73
N ASP A 77 -0.07 6.46 -14.70
CA ASP A 77 0.83 6.52 -15.86
C ASP A 77 0.62 5.38 -16.89
N GLY A 78 -0.42 4.55 -16.70
CA GLY A 78 -0.77 3.48 -17.63
C GLY A 78 0.17 2.28 -17.59
N ARG A 79 0.91 2.05 -16.50
CA ARG A 79 1.71 0.83 -16.31
C ARG A 79 0.83 -0.40 -16.12
N LYS A 80 1.30 -1.59 -16.54
CA LYS A 80 0.55 -2.85 -16.55
C LYS A 80 1.35 -3.98 -15.89
N GLY A 81 0.70 -5.13 -15.69
CA GLY A 81 1.34 -6.36 -15.24
C GLY A 81 1.30 -6.52 -13.73
N ASP A 82 2.34 -7.12 -13.16
CA ASP A 82 2.42 -7.39 -11.73
C ASP A 82 2.63 -6.08 -10.95
N PRO A 83 1.72 -5.69 -10.03
CA PRO A 83 1.85 -4.46 -9.26
C PRO A 83 3.09 -4.44 -8.35
N THR A 84 3.64 -5.60 -7.97
CA THR A 84 4.85 -5.66 -7.12
C THR A 84 6.07 -5.00 -7.76
N LEU A 85 6.13 -4.95 -9.09
CA LEU A 85 7.20 -4.29 -9.85
C LEU A 85 7.23 -2.77 -9.64
N TYR A 86 6.15 -2.18 -9.13
CA TYR A 86 5.99 -0.74 -8.96
C TYR A 86 6.06 -0.30 -7.49
N ARG A 87 6.51 -1.16 -6.56
CA ARG A 87 6.59 -0.81 -5.12
C ARG A 87 7.48 0.39 -4.81
N ASP A 88 8.47 0.67 -5.66
CA ASP A 88 9.41 1.78 -5.54
C ASP A 88 9.38 2.74 -6.75
N TYR A 89 8.21 2.88 -7.40
CA TYR A 89 8.05 3.64 -8.66
C TYR A 89 8.50 5.10 -8.57
N GLN A 90 7.95 5.89 -7.63
CA GLN A 90 8.33 7.29 -7.42
C GLN A 90 9.04 7.49 -6.08
N LEU A 91 8.50 6.89 -5.02
CA LEU A 91 9.00 7.02 -3.65
C LEU A 91 9.78 5.78 -3.23
N ARG A 92 10.96 5.95 -2.65
CA ARG A 92 11.74 4.85 -2.04
C ARG A 92 11.54 4.80 -0.53
N SER A 93 11.81 3.64 0.05
CA SER A 93 11.88 3.51 1.51
C SER A 93 12.93 4.46 2.07
N ILE A 94 12.61 5.18 3.16
CA ILE A 94 13.54 6.07 3.85
C ILE A 94 14.84 5.38 4.28
N MET A 95 14.81 4.06 4.50
CA MET A 95 16.00 3.27 4.84
C MET A 95 16.91 3.02 3.64
N GLN A 96 16.37 3.09 2.43
CA GLN A 96 17.08 2.91 1.16
C GLN A 96 17.37 4.24 0.46
N SER A 97 16.70 5.32 0.88
CA SER A 97 16.98 6.68 0.49
C SER A 97 18.37 7.07 1.03
N GLN A 98 19.39 7.00 0.18
CA GLN A 98 20.65 7.70 0.48
C GLN A 98 20.30 9.17 0.78
N PRO A 99 20.76 9.75 1.90
CA PRO A 99 20.55 11.17 2.12
C PRO A 99 21.20 11.89 0.94
N SER A 100 20.39 12.63 0.19
CA SER A 100 20.94 13.58 -0.78
C SER A 100 21.94 14.44 -0.02
N ARG A 101 23.17 14.54 -0.52
CA ARG A 101 24.18 15.45 0.03
C ARG A 101 23.59 16.86 -0.07
N VAL A 102 22.96 17.32 1.01
CA VAL A 102 22.50 18.70 1.10
C VAL A 102 23.75 19.55 0.98
N SER A 103 23.90 20.25 -0.15
CA SER A 103 25.00 21.21 -0.28
C SER A 103 24.83 22.24 0.84
N PRO A 104 25.89 22.56 1.60
CA PRO A 104 25.78 23.51 2.70
C PRO A 104 25.20 24.82 2.17
N MET A 105 24.12 25.26 2.81
CA MET A 105 23.45 26.51 2.53
C MET A 105 24.47 27.65 2.70
N LYS A 106 24.79 28.37 1.62
CA LYS A 106 25.66 29.56 1.68
C LYS A 106 24.95 30.64 2.50
N ILE A 107 25.35 30.78 3.75
CA ILE A 107 24.95 31.93 4.58
C ILE A 107 25.73 33.12 4.03
N TYR A 108 25.07 34.00 3.28
CA TYR A 108 25.65 35.28 2.94
C TYR A 108 25.65 36.15 4.20
N SER A 109 26.84 36.42 4.75
CA SER A 109 26.99 37.43 5.79
C SER A 109 26.79 38.81 5.14
N SER A 110 25.70 39.48 5.48
CA SER A 110 25.57 40.91 5.25
C SER A 110 26.59 41.62 6.15
N SER A 111 27.69 42.09 5.55
CA SER A 111 28.52 43.12 6.15
C SER A 111 27.70 44.41 6.23
N ARG A 112 27.55 44.94 7.44
CA ARG A 112 27.19 46.34 7.66
C ARG A 112 28.44 47.20 7.52
#